data_AF-A0A950RRY6-F1
#
_entry.id   AF-A0A950RRY6-F1
#
_cell.length_a   1.000
_cell.length_b   1.000
_cell.length_c   1.000
_cell.angle_alpha   90.00
_cell.angle_beta   90.00
_cell.angle_gamma   90.00
#
_symmetry.space_group_name_H-M   'P 1'
#
loop_
_entity.id
_entity.type
_entity.pdbx_description
1 polymer ?
#
loop_
_entity_poly.entity_id
_entity_poly.type
_entity_poly.pdbx_seq_one_letter_code
_entity_poly.pdbx_strand_id
1 'polypeptide(L)'
;MEVDMATSPQVRIRGVRFGYWDSSVGKKQVMAVSGFIMLGYLVLHLWGNLKIFAGPEALNTYAAWLRTVGDPLFGNNQLLWIVRVVLAVALVLHLWSAWTLTRQDLAARPIGYANRRNLE
;
A
#
# COMPACT_ATOMS: atom_id res chain seq x y z
N MET A 1 -58.77 -10.09 -29.11
CA MET A 1 -58.50 -10.29 -27.68
C MET A 1 -57.17 -11.02 -27.60
N GLU A 2 -56.07 -10.29 -27.75
CA GLU A 2 -54.72 -10.83 -27.62
C GLU A 2 -53.95 -9.82 -26.80
N VAL A 3 -54.08 -9.98 -25.49
CA VAL A 3 -53.32 -9.22 -24.51
C VAL A 3 -51.92 -9.78 -24.58
N ASP A 4 -51.02 -9.05 -25.23
CA ASP A 4 -49.60 -9.40 -25.35
C ASP A 4 -48.98 -9.44 -23.93
N MET A 5 -48.97 -10.65 -23.41
CA MET A 5 -48.56 -11.05 -22.08
C MET A 5 -47.04 -11.27 -22.07
N ALA A 6 -46.23 -10.23 -22.33
CA ALA A 6 -44.78 -10.43 -22.41
C ALA A 6 -43.91 -9.19 -22.09
N THR A 7 -44.31 -8.31 -21.18
CA THR A 7 -43.38 -7.32 -20.59
C THR A 7 -43.24 -7.50 -19.09
N SER A 8 -42.70 -8.66 -18.68
CA SER A 8 -42.16 -8.80 -17.33
C SER A 8 -40.92 -7.90 -17.20
N PRO A 9 -40.85 -7.01 -16.19
CA PRO A 9 -39.65 -6.23 -15.94
C PRO A 9 -38.54 -7.21 -15.55
N GLN A 10 -37.51 -7.30 -16.39
CA GLN A 10 -36.31 -8.06 -16.09
C GLN A 10 -35.59 -7.41 -14.90
N VAL A 11 -35.90 -7.85 -13.69
CA VAL A 11 -35.20 -7.44 -12.47
C VAL A 11 -33.78 -8.00 -12.55
N ARG A 12 -32.86 -7.19 -13.07
CA ARG A 12 -31.44 -7.50 -13.10
C ARG A 12 -30.91 -7.44 -11.67
N ILE A 13 -30.95 -8.58 -10.99
CA ILE A 13 -30.24 -8.78 -9.71
C ILE A 13 -28.76 -8.55 -10.02
N ARG A 14 -28.26 -7.35 -9.70
CA ARG A 14 -26.83 -7.04 -9.76
C ARG A 14 -26.18 -7.90 -8.68
N GLY A 15 -25.67 -9.07 -9.08
CA GLY A 15 -24.86 -9.91 -8.22
C GLY A 15 -23.77 -9.07 -7.56
N VAL A 16 -23.58 -9.29 -6.26
CA VAL A 16 -22.55 -8.61 -5.46
C VAL A 16 -21.21 -8.83 -6.15
N ARG A 17 -20.72 -7.79 -6.83
CA ARG A 17 -19.43 -7.83 -7.51
C ARG A 17 -18.36 -7.87 -6.42
N PHE A 18 -17.67 -9.01 -6.27
CA PHE A 18 -16.37 -9.10 -5.60
C PHE A 18 -15.27 -8.34 -6.38
N GLY A 19 -15.55 -7.11 -6.83
CA GLY A 19 -14.72 -6.30 -7.72
C GLY A 19 -14.05 -5.11 -7.05
N TYR A 20 -14.15 -4.97 -5.73
CA TYR A 20 -13.51 -3.84 -5.03
C TYR A 20 -11.98 -3.91 -5.13
N TRP A 21 -11.41 -5.10 -4.96
CA TRP A 21 -9.97 -5.36 -4.97
C TRP A 21 -9.32 -5.20 -6.34
N ASP A 22 -10.06 -5.42 -7.44
CA ASP A 22 -9.53 -5.25 -8.79
C ASP A 22 -9.78 -3.83 -9.36
N SER A 23 -10.65 -3.06 -8.70
CA SER A 23 -10.94 -1.68 -9.07
C SER A 23 -9.71 -0.76 -8.87
N SER A 24 -9.63 0.31 -9.66
CA SER A 24 -8.61 1.34 -9.51
C SER A 24 -8.65 2.02 -8.14
N VAL A 25 -9.80 2.01 -7.47
CA VAL A 25 -9.98 2.54 -6.10
C VAL A 25 -9.27 1.64 -5.08
N GLY A 26 -9.49 0.33 -5.14
CA GLY A 26 -8.82 -0.63 -4.25
C GLY A 26 -7.30 -0.58 -4.39
N LYS A 27 -6.78 -0.51 -5.62
CA LYS A 27 -5.34 -0.38 -5.89
C LYS A 27 -4.73 0.91 -5.31
N LYS A 28 -5.45 2.05 -5.38
CA LYS A 28 -5.01 3.32 -4.77
C LYS A 28 -4.99 3.26 -3.25
N GLN A 29 -5.96 2.60 -2.63
CA GLN A 29 -5.97 2.42 -1.18
C GLN A 29 -4.81 1.52 -0.72
N VAL A 30 -4.57 0.41 -1.42
CA VAL A 30 -3.40 -0.45 -1.15
C VAL A 30 -2.10 0.35 -1.26
N MET A 31 -1.96 1.18 -2.30
CA MET A 31 -0.80 2.05 -2.50
C MET A 31 -0.60 3.04 -1.33
N ALA A 32 -1.68 3.69 -0.88
CA ALA A 32 -1.64 4.66 0.21
C ALA A 32 -1.30 4.01 1.56
N VAL A 33 -1.97 2.90 1.91
CA VAL A 33 -1.76 2.21 3.20
C VAL A 33 -0.36 1.62 3.28
N SER A 34 0.08 0.93 2.22
CA SER A 34 1.44 0.37 2.17
C SER A 34 2.52 1.46 2.25
N GLY A 35 2.33 2.57 1.54
CA GLY A 35 3.23 3.72 1.61
C GLY A 35 3.28 4.34 3.01
N PHE A 36 2.14 4.46 3.67
CA PHE A 36 2.08 5.00 5.04
C PHE A 36 2.81 4.11 6.06
N ILE A 37 2.64 2.78 5.97
CA ILE A 37 3.35 1.83 6.83
C ILE A 37 4.87 1.98 6.66
N MET A 38 5.35 2.01 5.41
CA MET A 38 6.78 2.16 5.12
C MET A 38 7.32 3.51 5.55
N LEU A 39 6.56 4.60 5.38
CA LEU A 39 6.94 5.93 5.85
C LEU A 39 7.08 5.98 7.37
N GLY A 40 6.12 5.41 8.11
CA GLY A 40 6.19 5.30 9.56
C GLY A 40 7.45 4.55 10.01
N TYR A 41 7.76 3.42 9.37
CA TYR A 41 9.00 2.71 9.63
C TYR A 41 10.24 3.55 9.28
N LEU A 42 10.25 4.25 8.15
CA LEU A 42 11.39 5.08 7.76
C LEU A 42 11.70 6.14 8.82
N VAL A 43 10.68 6.81 9.36
CA VAL A 43 10.86 7.79 10.44
C VAL A 43 11.42 7.15 11.70
N LEU A 44 10.83 6.04 12.16
CA LEU A 44 11.32 5.30 13.33
C LEU A 44 12.74 4.77 13.13
N HIS A 45 13.04 4.30 11.92
CA HIS A 45 14.36 3.79 11.55
C HIS A 45 15.40 4.91 11.57
N LEU A 46 15.11 6.06 10.95
CA LEU A 46 15.99 7.22 11.02
C LEU A 46 16.23 7.64 12.47
N TRP A 47 15.17 7.73 13.28
CA TRP A 47 15.29 8.02 14.70
C TRP A 47 16.23 7.05 15.43
N GLY A 48 16.07 5.74 15.20
CA GLY A 48 16.95 4.72 15.74
C GLY A 48 18.41 4.90 15.29
N ASN A 49 18.63 5.25 14.03
CA ASN A 49 19.97 5.52 13.49
C ASN A 49 20.60 6.78 14.09
N LEU A 50 19.84 7.82 14.39
CA LEU A 50 20.37 9.05 15.00
C LEU A 50 21.03 8.78 16.38
N LYS A 51 20.68 7.67 17.05
CA LYS A 51 21.37 7.24 18.28
C LYS A 51 22.86 6.97 18.06
N ILE A 52 23.32 6.79 16.81
CA ILE A 52 24.76 6.69 16.50
C ILE A 52 25.54 7.92 16.96
N PHE A 53 24.94 9.10 16.92
CA PHE A 53 25.57 10.34 17.36
C PHE A 53 25.62 10.48 18.88
N ALA A 54 24.88 9.64 19.63
CA ALA A 54 24.92 9.59 21.09
C ALA A 54 26.02 8.64 21.63
N GLY A 55 26.81 8.01 20.75
CA GLY A 55 27.92 7.14 21.10
C GLY A 55 27.57 5.64 21.15
N PRO A 56 28.60 4.77 21.25
CA PRO A 56 28.43 3.32 21.12
C PRO A 56 27.57 2.70 22.22
N GLU A 57 27.65 3.20 23.45
CA GLU A 57 26.88 2.69 24.59
C GLU A 57 25.37 2.89 24.36
N ALA A 58 24.95 4.10 23.99
CA ALA A 58 23.56 4.43 23.74
C ALA A 58 22.96 3.56 22.62
N LEU A 59 23.74 3.30 21.56
CA LEU A 59 23.34 2.39 20.49
C LEU A 59 23.21 0.94 20.96
N ASN A 60 24.18 0.43 21.72
CA ASN A 60 24.16 -0.96 22.20
C ASN A 60 22.99 -1.20 23.14
N THR A 61 22.71 -0.26 24.05
CA THR A 61 21.54 -0.33 24.95
C THR A 61 20.24 -0.29 24.17
N TYR A 62 20.12 0.62 23.18
CA TYR A 62 18.95 0.67 22.30
C TYR A 62 18.76 -0.63 21.51
N ALA A 63 19.83 -1.18 20.95
CA ALA A 63 19.79 -2.44 20.21
C ALA A 63 19.43 -3.62 21.12
N ALA A 64 19.92 -3.67 22.36
CA ALA A 64 19.54 -4.70 23.33
C ALA A 64 18.04 -4.63 23.64
N TRP A 65 17.54 -3.42 23.95
CA TRP A 65 16.12 -3.18 24.18
C TRP A 65 15.25 -3.56 22.97
N LEU A 66 15.71 -3.29 21.74
CA LEU A 66 14.99 -3.70 20.52
C LEU A 66 14.76 -5.21 20.40
N ARG A 67 15.65 -6.03 20.99
CA ARG A 67 15.53 -7.48 20.92
C ARG A 67 14.57 -8.02 21.98
N THR A 68 14.40 -7.29 23.08
CA THR A 68 13.53 -7.68 24.20
C THR A 68 12.18 -6.97 24.19
N VAL A 69 11.97 -5.98 23.30
CA VAL A 69 10.70 -5.25 23.18
C VAL A 69 9.61 -6.21 22.70
N GLY A 70 8.73 -6.62 23.64
CA GLY A 70 7.70 -7.62 23.42
C GLY A 70 7.64 -8.71 24.50
N ASP A 71 8.68 -8.86 25.33
CA ASP A 71 8.69 -9.80 26.46
C ASP A 71 7.61 -9.41 27.50
N PRO A 72 6.77 -10.35 28.00
CA PRO A 72 6.75 -11.81 27.74
C PRO A 72 5.79 -12.27 26.64
N LEU A 73 5.03 -11.37 26.02
CA LEU A 73 4.03 -11.72 25.00
C LEU A 73 4.65 -12.27 23.71
N PHE A 74 5.87 -11.83 23.38
CA PHE A 74 6.63 -12.23 22.20
C PHE A 74 8.07 -12.55 22.62
N GLY A 75 8.64 -13.62 22.09
CA GLY A 75 10.01 -14.02 22.39
C GLY A 75 11.06 -13.04 21.85
N ASN A 76 12.31 -13.19 22.31
CA ASN A 76 13.44 -12.37 21.85
C ASN A 76 13.51 -12.29 20.32
N ASN A 77 13.68 -11.08 19.78
CA ASN A 77 13.72 -10.76 18.34
C ASN A 77 12.43 -11.03 17.54
N GLN A 78 11.38 -11.62 18.11
CA GLN A 78 10.19 -12.00 17.34
C GLN A 78 9.46 -10.77 16.80
N LEU A 79 9.31 -9.71 17.61
CA LEU A 79 8.67 -8.48 17.15
C LEU A 79 9.41 -7.85 15.95
N LEU A 80 10.74 -7.89 15.97
CA LEU A 80 11.56 -7.40 14.85
C LEU A 80 11.35 -8.21 13.56
N TRP A 81 11.15 -9.52 13.69
CA TRP A 81 10.80 -10.38 12.56
C TRP A 81 9.40 -10.07 12.01
N ILE A 82 8.41 -9.86 12.89
CA ILE A 82 7.05 -9.46 12.47
C ILE A 82 7.12 -8.15 11.70
N VAL A 83 7.79 -7.13 12.25
CA VAL A 83 7.99 -5.84 11.57
C VAL A 83 8.65 -6.04 10.20
N ARG A 84 9.66 -6.90 10.11
CA ARG A 84 10.34 -7.21 8.84
C ARG A 84 9.40 -7.85 7.81
N VAL A 85 8.58 -8.81 8.21
CA VAL A 85 7.60 -9.46 7.31
C VAL A 85 6.54 -8.46 6.87
N VAL A 86 6.00 -7.65 7.78
CA VAL A 86 5.02 -6.61 7.48
C VAL A 86 5.59 -5.61 6.47
N LEU A 87 6.83 -5.16 6.66
CA LEU A 87 7.48 -4.23 5.73
C LEU A 87 7.77 -4.86 4.37
N ALA A 88 8.22 -6.11 4.33
CA ALA A 88 8.45 -6.82 3.08
C ALA A 88 7.13 -6.94 2.28
N VAL A 89 6.04 -7.33 2.95
CA VAL A 89 4.71 -7.41 2.31
C VAL A 89 4.23 -6.02 1.87
N ALA A 90 4.35 -4.99 2.72
CA ALA A 90 3.96 -3.63 2.38
C ALA A 90 4.74 -3.11 1.16
N LEU A 91 6.05 -3.36 1.09
CA LEU A 91 6.88 -2.98 -0.05
C LEU A 91 6.42 -3.66 -1.34
N VAL A 92 6.18 -4.97 -1.32
CA VAL A 92 5.70 -5.71 -2.49
C VAL A 92 4.35 -5.17 -2.96
N LEU A 93 3.40 -4.97 -2.04
CA LEU A 93 2.08 -4.41 -2.35
C LEU A 93 2.16 -2.98 -2.90
N HIS A 94 3.05 -2.15 -2.36
CA HIS A 94 3.26 -0.79 -2.81
C HIS A 94 3.81 -0.77 -4.25
N LEU A 95 4.87 -1.54 -4.52
CA LEU A 95 5.46 -1.61 -5.85
C LEU A 95 4.49 -2.17 -6.88
N TRP A 96 3.75 -3.22 -6.53
CA TRP A 96 2.75 -3.82 -7.42
C TRP A 96 1.61 -2.84 -7.75
N SER A 97 1.05 -2.16 -6.74
CA SER A 97 -0.02 -1.19 -6.94
C SER A 97 0.46 0.03 -7.72
N ALA A 98 1.66 0.56 -7.42
CA ALA A 98 2.29 1.65 -8.16
C ALA A 98 2.46 1.29 -9.63
N TRP A 99 3.09 0.14 -9.91
CA TRP A 99 3.33 -0.33 -11.28
C TRP A 99 2.03 -0.50 -12.07
N THR A 100 1.03 -1.13 -11.47
CA THR A 100 -0.26 -1.38 -12.12
C THR A 100 -0.99 -0.08 -12.43
N LEU A 101 -1.05 0.86 -11.47
CA LEU A 101 -1.70 2.15 -11.67
C LEU A 101 -0.97 3.01 -12.69
N THR A 102 0.37 3.05 -12.67
CA THR A 102 1.16 3.79 -13.66
C THR A 102 0.95 3.24 -15.06
N ARG A 103 0.92 1.92 -15.24
CA ARG A 103 0.62 1.32 -16.55
C ARG A 103 -0.78 1.64 -17.04
N GLN A 104 -1.77 1.65 -16.14
CA GLN A 104 -3.14 2.02 -16.47
C GLN A 104 -3.27 3.50 -16.85
N ASP A 105 -2.61 4.41 -16.13
CA ASP A 105 -2.60 5.85 -16.46
C ASP A 105 -1.96 6.08 -17.83
N LEU A 106 -0.83 5.41 -18.11
CA LEU A 106 -0.16 5.50 -19.41
C LEU A 106 -1.01 4.96 -20.55
N ALA A 107 -1.70 3.83 -20.37
CA ALA A 107 -2.58 3.25 -21.38
C ALA A 107 -3.86 4.08 -21.61
N ALA A 108 -4.31 4.82 -20.59
CA ALA A 108 -5.49 5.68 -20.67
C ALA A 108 -5.23 7.05 -21.30
N ARG A 109 -3.99 7.34 -21.77
CA ARG A 109 -3.61 8.58 -22.45
C ARG A 109 -3.60 8.41 -23.98
N PRO A 110 -4.72 8.66 -24.70
CA PRO A 110 -4.76 8.66 -26.17
C PRO A 110 -4.19 9.94 -26.82
N ILE A 111 -3.89 10.97 -26.05
CA ILE A 111 -3.33 12.25 -26.51
C ILE A 111 -2.02 12.51 -25.78
N GLY A 112 -0.89 12.37 -26.47
CA GLY A 112 0.40 12.85 -26.00
C GLY A 112 0.30 14.35 -25.72
N TYR A 113 0.99 14.82 -24.67
CA TYR A 113 1.03 16.24 -24.30
C TYR A 113 1.09 17.10 -25.56
N ALA A 114 0.07 17.93 -25.76
CA ALA A 114 0.10 18.95 -26.79
C ALA A 114 1.32 19.81 -26.47
N ASN A 115 2.43 19.53 -27.17
CA ASN A 115 3.60 20.35 -27.19
C ASN A 115 3.10 21.76 -27.53
N ARG A 116 3.12 22.66 -26.54
CA ARG A 116 2.83 24.07 -26.78
C ARG A 116 3.97 24.57 -27.65
N ARG A 117 3.79 24.39 -28.96
CA ARG A 117 4.60 25.02 -29.99
C ARG A 117 4.47 26.51 -29.73
N ASN A 118 5.61 27.10 -29.37
CA ASN A 118 6.05 28.47 -29.61
C ASN A 118 4.92 29.50 -29.71
N LEU A 119 4.75 30.28 -28.64
CA LEU A 119 4.41 31.69 -28.82
C LEU A 119 5.73 32.45 -28.75
N GLU A 120 5.92 33.21 -29.82
CA GLU A 120 7.08 33.97 -30.31
C GLU A 120 7.95 34.68 -29.27
#